data_AF-A0AAD3DZ19-F1
#
_entry.id   AF-A0AAD3DZ19-F1
#
_cell.length_a   1.000
_cell.length_b   1.000
_cell.length_c   1.000
_cell.angle_alpha   90.00
_cell.angle_beta   90.00
_cell.angle_gamma   90.00
#
_symmetry.space_group_name_H-M   'P 1'
#
loop_
_entity.id
_entity.type
_entity.pdbx_description
1 polymer ?
#
loop_
_entity_poly.entity_id
_entity_poly.type
_entity_poly.pdbx_seq_one_letter_code
_entity_poly.pdbx_strand_id
1 'polypeptide(L)'
;ASEPALASNLYSTILAHNSLESTMSFLLANKLANPTMLGMQLMRLIQQAYDDDPGLMEAALADLQAVYDRDPACDKYSQAMLYFKGFQAVQCHRVAHWLWSKGRK
;
A
#
# COMPACT_ATOMS: atom_id res chain seq x y z
N ALA A 1 -5.16 9.54 -19.59
CA ALA A 1 -5.60 8.21 -19.11
C ALA A 1 -6.31 7.52 -20.26
N SER A 2 -5.74 6.43 -20.78
CA SER A 2 -6.27 5.75 -21.98
C SER A 2 -7.45 4.83 -21.68
N GLU A 3 -7.73 4.56 -20.40
CA GLU A 3 -8.80 3.67 -19.95
C GLU A 3 -9.76 4.42 -19.01
N PRO A 4 -10.92 4.90 -19.52
CA PRO A 4 -11.91 5.64 -18.74
C PRO A 4 -12.51 4.83 -17.59
N ALA A 5 -12.66 3.51 -17.73
CA ALA A 5 -13.27 2.67 -16.69
C ALA A 5 -12.44 2.63 -15.40
N LEU A 6 -11.12 2.84 -15.51
CA LEU A 6 -10.20 2.87 -14.37
C LEU A 6 -9.98 4.28 -13.81
N ALA A 7 -10.47 5.33 -14.49
CA ALA A 7 -10.15 6.71 -14.14
C ALA A 7 -10.54 7.05 -12.70
N SER A 8 -11.77 6.71 -12.28
CA SER A 8 -12.24 6.96 -10.93
C SER A 8 -11.43 6.22 -9.87
N ASN A 9 -11.05 4.97 -10.14
CA ASN A 9 -10.26 4.16 -9.22
C ASN A 9 -8.81 4.66 -9.09
N LEU A 10 -8.18 5.05 -10.21
CA LEU A 10 -6.84 5.63 -10.20
C LEU A 10 -6.83 6.99 -9.52
N TYR A 11 -7.86 7.80 -9.74
CA TYR A 11 -8.02 9.07 -9.06
C TYR A 11 -8.14 8.87 -7.55
N SER A 12 -9.09 8.02 -7.10
CA SER A 12 -9.31 7.79 -5.68
C SER A 12 -8.11 7.14 -4.98
N THR A 13 -7.36 6.28 -5.67
CA THR A 13 -6.26 5.54 -5.06
C THR A 13 -4.94 6.31 -5.04
N ILE A 14 -4.63 7.06 -6.11
CA ILE A 14 -3.33 7.72 -6.26
C ILE A 14 -3.49 9.24 -6.24
N LEU A 15 -4.28 9.80 -7.16
CA LEU A 15 -4.28 11.25 -7.42
C LEU A 15 -4.98 12.08 -6.33
N ALA A 16 -5.85 11.47 -5.53
CA ALA A 16 -6.56 12.13 -4.43
C ALA A 16 -5.72 12.30 -3.15
N HIS A 17 -4.48 11.78 -3.13
CA HIS A 17 -3.62 11.77 -1.96
C HIS A 17 -2.37 12.63 -2.18
N ASN A 18 -1.89 13.26 -1.11
CA ASN A 18 -0.74 14.17 -1.14
C ASN A 18 0.59 13.51 -0.76
N SER A 19 0.58 12.22 -0.42
CA SER A 19 1.76 11.48 0.02
C SER A 19 1.65 10.00 -0.31
N LEU A 20 2.80 9.32 -0.43
CA LEU A 20 2.84 7.90 -0.75
C LEU A 20 2.30 7.06 0.41
N GLU A 21 2.53 7.47 1.65
CA GLU A 21 1.97 6.88 2.87
C GLU A 21 0.44 6.90 2.84
N SER A 22 -0.15 8.04 2.44
CA SER A 22 -1.60 8.17 2.33
C SER A 22 -2.17 7.27 1.23
N THR A 23 -1.51 7.22 0.07
CA THR A 23 -1.85 6.32 -1.04
C THR A 23 -1.76 4.86 -0.63
N MET A 24 -0.67 4.45 0.01
CA MET A 24 -0.44 3.07 0.46
C MET A 24 -1.44 2.67 1.54
N SER A 25 -1.71 3.55 2.50
CA SER A 25 -2.72 3.33 3.54
C SER A 25 -4.10 3.09 2.93
N PHE A 26 -4.51 3.92 1.98
CA PHE A 26 -5.79 3.74 1.28
C PHE A 26 -5.85 2.46 0.45
N LEU A 27 -4.80 2.19 -0.33
CA LEU A 27 -4.68 1.00 -1.18
C LEU A 27 -4.79 -0.28 -0.34
N LEU A 28 -3.93 -0.43 0.67
CA LEU A 28 -3.87 -1.65 1.49
C LEU A 28 -5.13 -1.82 2.35
N ALA A 29 -5.68 -0.72 2.88
CA ALA A 29 -6.93 -0.76 3.62
C ALA A 29 -8.09 -1.29 2.77
N ASN A 30 -8.22 -0.84 1.52
CA ASN A 30 -9.25 -1.33 0.61
C ASN A 30 -9.06 -2.82 0.25
N LYS A 31 -7.82 -3.31 0.23
CA LYS A 31 -7.53 -4.74 0.00
C LYS A 31 -7.84 -5.62 1.21
N LEU A 32 -7.67 -5.10 2.42
CA LEU A 32 -7.84 -5.85 3.68
C LEU A 32 -9.25 -5.72 4.27
N ALA A 33 -10.02 -4.70 3.87
CA ALA A 33 -11.33 -4.39 4.42
C ALA A 33 -12.27 -5.59 4.34
N ASN A 34 -12.99 -5.81 5.42
CA ASN A 34 -13.98 -6.86 5.55
C ASN A 34 -15.07 -6.42 6.55
N PRO A 35 -16.17 -7.18 6.70
CA PRO A 35 -17.25 -6.81 7.63
C PRO A 35 -16.82 -6.66 9.10
N THR A 36 -15.69 -7.24 9.50
CA THR A 36 -15.14 -7.15 10.86
C THR A 36 -14.23 -5.94 11.05
N MET A 37 -13.37 -5.63 10.07
CA MET A 37 -12.52 -4.43 10.07
C MET A 37 -12.82 -3.55 8.87
N LEU A 38 -13.43 -2.40 9.14
CA LEU A 38 -13.81 -1.44 8.12
C LEU A 38 -12.58 -0.77 7.50
N GLY A 39 -12.66 -0.43 6.22
CA GLY A 39 -11.56 0.20 5.47
C GLY A 39 -11.02 1.46 6.15
N MET A 40 -11.87 2.32 6.71
CA MET A 40 -11.40 3.50 7.45
C MET A 40 -10.60 3.17 8.71
N GLN A 41 -10.93 2.07 9.41
CA GLN A 41 -10.18 1.65 10.59
C GLN A 41 -8.80 1.13 10.19
N LEU A 42 -8.74 0.34 9.13
CA LEU A 42 -7.48 -0.16 8.57
C LEU A 42 -6.61 0.97 8.03
N MET A 43 -7.19 1.93 7.32
CA MET A 43 -6.45 3.08 6.76
C MET A 43 -5.78 3.88 7.88
N ARG A 44 -6.51 4.19 8.97
CA ARG A 44 -5.93 4.89 10.14
C ARG A 44 -4.83 4.06 10.81
N LEU A 45 -5.01 2.76 10.91
CA LEU A 45 -4.04 1.85 11.51
C LEU A 45 -2.74 1.79 10.71
N ILE A 46 -2.84 1.68 9.38
CA ILE A 46 -1.69 1.63 8.49
C ILE A 46 -0.99 2.98 8.46
N GLN A 47 -1.73 4.09 8.41
CA GLN A 47 -1.15 5.42 8.49
C GLN A 47 -0.38 5.63 9.80
N GLN A 48 -0.95 5.19 10.93
CA GLN A 48 -0.27 5.25 12.22
C GLN A 48 1.06 4.46 12.20
N ALA A 49 1.10 3.31 11.54
CA ALA A 49 2.34 2.54 11.41
C ALA A 49 3.39 3.32 10.61
N TYR A 50 3.00 3.93 9.49
CA TYR A 50 3.91 4.75 8.68
C TYR A 50 4.39 6.02 9.39
N ASP A 51 3.54 6.65 10.19
CA ASP A 51 3.90 7.84 10.96
C ASP A 51 4.88 7.51 12.12
N ASP A 52 4.74 6.32 12.73
CA ASP A 52 5.58 5.86 13.85
C ASP A 52 6.92 5.25 13.39
N ASP A 53 6.95 4.59 12.23
CA ASP A 53 8.16 3.99 11.65
C ASP A 53 8.33 4.35 10.16
N PRO A 54 9.03 5.46 9.85
CA PRO A 54 9.34 5.86 8.48
C PRO A 54 10.11 4.79 7.67
N GLY A 55 10.84 3.89 8.35
CA GLY A 55 11.58 2.79 7.71
C GLY A 55 10.67 1.80 6.98
N LEU A 56 9.38 1.75 7.34
CA LEU A 56 8.38 0.96 6.61
C LEU A 56 8.18 1.48 5.18
N MET A 57 8.18 2.81 4.98
CA MET A 57 8.02 3.40 3.67
C MET A 57 9.30 3.32 2.84
N GLU A 58 10.47 3.48 3.48
CA GLU A 58 11.76 3.23 2.83
C GLU A 58 11.86 1.79 2.29
N ALA A 59 11.42 0.82 3.09
CA ALA A 59 11.34 -0.58 2.66
C ALA A 59 10.35 -0.78 1.51
N ALA A 60 9.19 -0.13 1.54
CA ALA A 60 8.21 -0.20 0.45
C ALA A 60 8.77 0.37 -0.87
N LEU A 61 9.51 1.48 -0.81
CA LEU A 61 10.19 2.06 -1.97
C LEU A 61 11.27 1.13 -2.52
N ALA A 62 12.07 0.52 -1.63
CA ALA A 62 13.07 -0.48 -2.02
C ALA A 62 12.44 -1.72 -2.66
N ASP A 63 11.28 -2.17 -2.15
CA ASP A 63 10.52 -3.28 -2.70
C ASP A 63 9.96 -2.93 -4.10
N LEU A 64 9.48 -1.70 -4.30
CA LEU A 64 9.05 -1.22 -5.64
C LEU A 64 10.21 -1.17 -6.63
N GLN A 65 11.37 -0.64 -6.21
CA GLN A 65 12.59 -0.63 -7.03
C GLN A 65 13.01 -2.06 -7.39
N ALA A 66 13.00 -2.97 -6.42
CA ALA A 66 13.35 -4.36 -6.63
C ALA A 66 12.42 -5.06 -7.64
N VAL A 67 11.11 -4.79 -7.59
CA VAL A 67 10.16 -5.33 -8.57
C VAL A 67 10.44 -4.76 -9.95
N TYR A 68 10.62 -3.44 -10.05
CA TYR A 68 10.89 -2.78 -11.33
C TYR A 68 12.17 -3.28 -12.00
N ASP A 69 13.25 -3.44 -11.23
CA ASP A 69 14.55 -3.85 -11.77
C ASP A 69 14.63 -5.33 -12.15
N ARG A 70 13.86 -6.19 -11.46
CA ARG A 70 14.03 -7.65 -11.53
C ARG A 70 12.91 -8.37 -12.26
N ASP A 71 11.73 -7.76 -12.42
CA ASP A 71 10.59 -8.34 -13.12
C ASP A 71 10.49 -7.77 -14.54
N PRO A 72 10.82 -8.53 -15.59
CA PRO A 72 10.69 -8.07 -16.98
C PRO A 72 9.27 -7.70 -17.39
N ALA A 73 8.24 -8.16 -16.66
CA ALA A 73 6.84 -7.84 -16.94
C ALA A 73 6.35 -6.57 -16.23
N CYS A 74 7.18 -5.95 -15.40
CA CYS A 74 6.86 -4.71 -14.70
C CYS A 74 7.46 -3.51 -15.44
N ASP A 75 6.62 -2.70 -16.07
CA ASP A 75 7.07 -1.53 -16.84
C ASP A 75 6.96 -0.21 -16.07
N LYS A 76 6.25 -0.20 -14.93
CA LYS A 76 5.92 0.99 -14.14
C LYS A 76 5.79 0.67 -12.65
N TYR A 77 6.28 1.57 -11.78
CA TYR A 77 6.06 1.46 -10.33
C TYR A 77 4.58 1.39 -9.93
N SER A 78 3.72 2.15 -10.61
CA SER A 78 2.28 2.13 -10.34
C SER A 78 1.65 0.78 -10.64
N GLN A 79 2.15 0.04 -11.63
CA GLN A 79 1.69 -1.32 -11.94
C GLN A 79 1.99 -2.28 -10.78
N ALA A 80 3.24 -2.25 -10.29
CA ALA A 80 3.66 -3.05 -9.14
C ALA A 80 2.82 -2.72 -7.89
N MET A 81 2.69 -1.43 -7.57
CA MET A 81 1.94 -0.97 -6.41
C MET A 81 0.46 -1.36 -6.46
N LEU A 82 -0.21 -1.12 -7.59
CA LEU A 82 -1.66 -1.31 -7.71
C LEU A 82 -2.09 -2.78 -7.83
N TYR A 83 -1.28 -3.62 -8.48
CA TYR A 83 -1.74 -4.92 -8.96
C TYR A 83 -0.94 -6.11 -8.44
N PHE A 84 0.30 -5.93 -7.97
CA PHE A 84 1.12 -7.08 -7.59
C PHE A 84 0.79 -7.50 -6.16
N LYS A 85 -0.01 -8.57 -6.03
CA LYS A 85 -0.41 -9.13 -4.72
C LYS A 85 0.78 -9.50 -3.83
N GLY A 86 1.92 -9.88 -4.43
CA GLY A 86 3.15 -10.19 -3.69
C GLY A 86 3.72 -8.97 -2.98
N PHE A 87 3.85 -7.85 -3.72
CA PHE A 87 4.25 -6.56 -3.15
C PHE A 87 3.30 -6.13 -2.03
N GLN A 88 1.99 -6.13 -2.30
CA GLN A 88 0.97 -5.74 -1.32
C GLN A 88 0.99 -6.61 -0.06
N ALA A 89 1.17 -7.93 -0.21
CA ALA A 89 1.27 -8.86 0.92
C ALA A 89 2.48 -8.58 1.80
N VAL A 90 3.65 -8.27 1.22
CA VAL A 90 4.84 -7.88 1.98
C VAL A 90 4.57 -6.61 2.78
N GLN A 91 3.97 -5.59 2.18
CA GLN A 91 3.68 -4.34 2.90
C GLN A 91 2.67 -4.55 4.04
N CYS A 92 1.60 -5.32 3.80
CA CYS A 92 0.66 -5.71 4.86
C CYS A 92 1.35 -6.49 5.99
N HIS A 93 2.27 -7.40 5.65
CA HIS A 93 3.04 -8.15 6.63
C HIS A 93 3.91 -7.22 7.50
N ARG A 94 4.56 -6.21 6.92
CA ARG A 94 5.37 -5.25 7.68
C ARG A 94 4.52 -4.44 8.67
N VAL A 95 3.32 -4.00 8.28
CA VAL A 95 2.37 -3.35 9.20
C VAL A 95 1.93 -4.29 10.31
N ALA A 96 1.62 -5.56 9.98
CA ALA A 96 1.29 -6.57 10.99
C ALA A 96 2.46 -6.84 11.95
N HIS A 97 3.70 -6.87 11.44
CA HIS A 97 4.90 -7.00 12.25
C HIS A 97 5.12 -5.79 13.17
N TRP A 98 4.86 -4.58 12.68
CA TRP A 98 4.85 -3.38 13.50
C TRP A 98 3.84 -3.50 14.67
N LEU A 99 2.61 -3.94 14.41
CA LEU A 99 1.61 -4.20 15.46
C LEU A 99 2.09 -5.23 16.49
N TRP A 100 2.67 -6.33 15.99
CA TRP A 100 3.23 -7.37 16.83
C TRP A 100 4.32 -6.81 17.77
N SER A 101 5.22 -5.97 17.25
CA SER A 101 6.30 -5.35 18.02
C SER A 101 5.77 -4.41 19.13
N LYS A 102 4.57 -3.84 18.94
CA LYS A 102 3.85 -3.02 19.93
C LYS A 102 2.97 -3.84 20.88
N GLY A 103 3.08 -5.17 20.86
CA GLY A 103 2.31 -6.07 21.73
C GLY A 103 0.84 -6.27 21.32
N ARG A 104 0.45 -5.85 20.11
CA ARG A 104 -0.91 -5.99 19.57
C ARG A 104 -1.00 -7.28 18.74
N LYS A 105 -1.10 -8.42 19.43
CA LYS A 105 -1.17 -9.76 18.84
C LYS A 105 -2.57 -10.17 18.41
#